data_AF-A0A0F2P5D1-F1
#
_entry.id   AF-A0A0F2P5D1-F1
#
_cell.length_a   1.000
_cell.length_b   1.000
_cell.length_c   1.000
_cell.angle_alpha   90.00
_cell.angle_beta   90.00
_cell.angle_gamma   90.00
#
_symmetry.space_group_name_H-M   'P 1'
#
loop_
_entity.id
_entity.type
_entity.pdbx_description
1 polymer ?
#
loop_
_entity_poly.entity_id
_entity_poly.type
_entity_poly.pdbx_seq_one_letter_code
_entity_poly.pdbx_strand_id
1 'polypeptide(L)'
;MPRRWPEMARRWAIVLWLLLILSTVAVVYTTHLCRQLYTQLSRLQQEESNLQVEWGQYLLEQSTWASLTRIEKAATEELGMRVPDFNEVIMVEP
;
A
#
# COMPACT_ATOMS: atom_id res chain seq x y z
N MET A 1 4.25 53.24 47.57
CA MET A 1 3.80 52.39 46.43
C MET A 1 4.40 51.00 46.61
N PRO A 2 3.60 49.95 46.90
CA PRO A 2 4.13 48.67 47.36
C PRO A 2 4.70 47.83 46.20
N ARG A 3 6.01 47.59 46.25
CA ARG A 3 6.85 46.85 45.29
C ARG A 3 6.70 45.31 45.43
N ARG A 4 5.48 44.79 45.70
CA ARG A 4 5.21 43.36 45.99
C ARG A 4 4.87 42.49 44.77
N TRP A 5 4.68 43.13 43.60
CA TRP A 5 4.39 42.47 42.31
C TRP A 5 5.45 41.47 41.78
N PRO A 6 6.78 41.66 41.96
CA PRO A 6 7.76 40.81 41.28
C PRO A 6 7.81 39.38 41.82
N GLU A 7 7.45 39.16 43.08
CA GLU A 7 7.52 37.83 43.72
C GLU A 7 6.41 36.90 43.25
N MET A 8 5.21 37.45 43.04
CA MET A 8 4.08 36.71 42.47
C MET A 8 4.38 36.37 41.01
N ALA A 9 4.87 37.35 40.22
CA ALA A 9 5.27 37.12 38.84
C ALA A 9 6.35 36.04 38.70
N ARG A 10 7.36 36.03 39.59
CA ARG A 10 8.41 35.00 39.61
C ARG A 10 7.84 33.60 39.89
N ARG A 11 6.88 33.48 40.82
CA ARG A 11 6.20 32.20 41.11
C ARG A 11 5.42 31.70 39.89
N TRP A 12 4.66 32.56 39.24
CA TRP A 12 3.91 32.22 38.03
C TRP A 12 4.82 31.81 36.87
N ALA A 13 5.95 32.50 36.69
CA ALA A 13 6.93 32.17 35.66
C ALA A 13 7.49 30.74 35.83
N ILE A 14 7.79 30.32 37.06
CA ILE A 14 8.28 28.97 37.35
C ILE A 14 7.21 27.92 37.04
N VAL A 15 5.96 28.17 37.43
CA VAL A 15 4.83 27.26 37.14
C VAL A 15 4.64 27.10 35.64
N LEU A 16 4.64 28.20 34.88
CA LEU A 16 4.53 28.16 33.42
C LEU A 16 5.69 27.41 32.77
N TRP A 17 6.91 27.59 33.27
CA TRP A 17 8.09 26.87 32.80
C TRP A 17 7.96 25.35 32.99
N LEU A 18 7.51 24.92 34.17
CA LEU A 18 7.26 23.51 34.45
C LEU A 18 6.15 22.94 33.56
N LEU A 19 5.09 23.71 33.33
CA LEU A 19 3.97 23.30 32.48
C LEU A 19 4.41 23.17 31.01
N LEU A 20 5.31 24.04 30.56
CA LEU A 20 5.91 23.98 29.22
C LEU A 20 6.76 22.71 29.06
N ILE A 21 7.65 22.42 30.01
CA ILE A 21 8.46 21.18 30.00
C ILE A 21 7.54 19.95 29.94
N LEU A 22 6.51 19.92 30.80
CA LEU A 22 5.57 18.81 30.85
C LEU A 22 4.85 18.64 29.50
N SER A 23 4.42 19.73 28.89
CA SER A 23 3.81 19.74 27.56
C SER A 23 4.77 19.20 26.49
N THR A 24 6.03 19.63 26.50
CA THR A 24 7.05 19.13 25.57
C THR A 24 7.25 17.62 25.72
N VAL A 25 7.39 17.11 26.94
CA VAL A 25 7.55 15.67 27.19
C VAL A 25 6.31 14.90 26.74
N ALA A 26 5.10 15.40 27.03
CA ALA A 26 3.85 14.78 26.61
C ALA A 26 3.75 14.68 25.09
N VAL A 27 4.08 15.74 24.35
CA VAL A 27 4.06 15.77 22.88
C VAL A 27 5.09 14.80 22.27
N VAL A 28 6.29 14.73 22.84
CA VAL A 28 7.31 13.77 22.39
C VAL A 28 6.84 12.33 22.62
N TYR A 29 6.24 12.07 23.78
CA TYR A 29 5.71 10.75 24.12
C TYR A 29 4.58 10.32 23.18
N THR A 30 3.60 11.20 22.92
CA THR A 30 2.50 10.91 21.99
C THR A 30 3.02 10.69 20.57
N THR A 31 4.02 11.45 20.12
CA THR A 31 4.66 11.26 18.82
C THR A 31 5.34 9.89 18.73
N HIS A 32 6.02 9.47 19.79
CA HIS A 32 6.67 8.16 19.83
C HIS A 32 5.64 7.01 19.78
N LEU A 33 4.54 7.11 20.54
CA LEU A 33 3.44 6.15 20.46
C LEU A 33 2.81 6.13 19.07
N CYS A 34 2.54 7.31 18.51
CA CYS A 34 1.97 7.45 17.17
C CYS A 34 2.85 6.73 16.14
N ARG A 35 4.17 6.90 16.23
CA ARG A 35 5.12 6.21 15.35
C ARG A 35 5.07 4.69 15.50
N GLN A 36 4.92 4.17 16.72
CA GLN A 36 4.78 2.73 16.95
C GLN A 36 3.45 2.15 16.44
N LEU A 37 2.34 2.88 16.60
CA LEU A 37 1.06 2.46 16.03
C LEU A 37 1.11 2.49 14.50
N TYR A 38 1.77 3.48 13.93
CA TYR A 38 1.91 3.62 12.47
C TYR A 38 2.75 2.49 11.86
N THR A 39 3.79 2.01 12.54
CA THR A 39 4.57 0.87 12.03
C THR A 39 3.78 -0.43 12.04
N GLN A 40 2.89 -0.64 13.01
CA GLN A 40 1.99 -1.80 13.01
C GLN A 40 0.98 -1.72 11.87
N LEU A 41 0.33 -0.57 11.69
CA LEU A 41 -0.60 -0.34 10.60
C LEU A 41 0.07 -0.54 9.24
N SER A 42 1.27 0.04 9.06
CA SER A 42 2.05 -0.09 7.83
C SER A 42 2.43 -1.54 7.51
N ARG A 43 2.63 -2.41 8.51
CA ARG A 43 2.92 -3.84 8.28
C ARG A 43 1.71 -4.57 7.72
N LEU A 44 0.52 -4.37 8.30
CA LEU A 44 -0.71 -4.99 7.78
C LEU A 44 -0.99 -4.50 6.35
N GLN A 45 -0.80 -3.20 6.09
CA GLN A 45 -0.97 -2.62 4.76
C GLN A 45 0.00 -3.25 3.72
N GLN A 46 1.23 -3.55 4.15
CA GLN A 46 2.23 -4.18 3.30
C GLN A 46 1.84 -5.62 2.94
N GLU A 47 1.28 -6.36 3.89
CA GLU A 47 0.82 -7.73 3.70
C GLU A 47 -0.36 -7.81 2.71
N GLU A 48 -1.35 -6.93 2.88
CA GLU A 48 -2.44 -6.72 1.92
C GLU A 48 -1.91 -6.41 0.51
N SER A 49 -0.96 -5.48 0.40
CA SER A 49 -0.36 -5.12 -0.89
C SER A 49 0.35 -6.29 -1.55
N ASN A 50 1.06 -7.13 -0.79
CA ASN A 50 1.74 -8.29 -1.34
C ASN A 50 0.74 -9.32 -1.87
N LEU A 51 -0.32 -9.59 -1.12
CA LEU A 51 -1.38 -10.52 -1.53
C LEU A 51 -2.09 -10.05 -2.80
N GLN A 52 -2.29 -8.74 -2.95
CA GLN A 52 -2.91 -8.17 -4.14
C GLN A 52 -2.02 -8.27 -5.39
N VAL A 53 -0.70 -8.19 -5.23
CA VAL A 53 0.25 -8.44 -6.33
C VAL A 53 0.18 -9.91 -6.76
N GLU A 54 0.17 -10.84 -5.81
CA GLU A 54 0.08 -12.27 -6.08
C GLU A 54 -1.26 -12.63 -6.77
N TRP A 55 -2.37 -12.08 -6.30
CA TRP A 55 -3.67 -12.17 -6.97
C TRP A 55 -3.63 -11.63 -8.40
N GLY A 56 -2.95 -10.50 -8.62
CA GLY A 56 -2.77 -9.94 -9.96
C GLY A 56 -1.99 -10.87 -10.89
N GLN A 57 -0.95 -11.55 -10.37
CA GLN A 57 -0.21 -12.57 -11.12
C GLN A 57 -1.10 -13.75 -11.49
N TYR A 58 -1.87 -14.30 -10.54
CA TYR A 58 -2.81 -15.39 -10.83
C TYR A 58 -3.89 -14.97 -11.83
N LEU A 59 -4.36 -13.72 -11.79
CA LEU A 59 -5.34 -13.22 -12.75
C LEU A 59 -4.73 -13.07 -14.15
N LEU A 60 -3.47 -12.67 -14.26
CA LEU A 60 -2.73 -12.61 -15.52
C LEU A 60 -2.49 -14.01 -16.09
N GLU A 61 -2.12 -14.97 -15.24
CA GLU A 61 -2.03 -16.38 -15.61
C GLU A 61 -3.39 -16.86 -16.11
N GLN A 62 -4.47 -16.68 -15.35
CA GLN A 62 -5.80 -17.13 -15.74
C GLN A 62 -6.33 -16.43 -17.00
N SER A 63 -6.05 -15.14 -17.20
CA SER A 63 -6.49 -14.40 -18.40
C SER A 63 -5.78 -14.88 -19.66
N THR A 64 -4.54 -15.33 -19.54
CA THR A 64 -3.78 -15.93 -20.64
C THR A 64 -4.39 -17.26 -21.07
N TRP A 65 -4.83 -18.07 -20.10
CA TRP A 65 -5.50 -19.36 -20.38
C TRP A 65 -6.96 -19.15 -20.81
N ALA A 66 -7.71 -18.25 -20.17
CA ALA A 66 -9.12 -18.02 -20.47
C ALA A 66 -9.34 -17.35 -21.84
N SER A 67 -8.44 -16.45 -22.27
CA SER A 67 -8.49 -15.85 -23.60
C SER A 67 -8.11 -16.87 -24.67
N LEU A 68 -6.99 -17.58 -24.49
CA LEU A 68 -6.49 -18.54 -25.48
C LEU A 68 -7.37 -19.78 -25.60
N THR A 69 -7.79 -20.41 -24.49
CA THR A 69 -8.64 -21.62 -24.51
C THR A 69 -10.01 -21.34 -25.12
N ARG A 70 -10.57 -20.14 -24.94
CA ARG A 70 -11.85 -19.77 -25.57
C ARG A 70 -11.71 -19.53 -27.07
N ILE A 71 -10.61 -18.91 -27.50
CA ILE A 71 -10.30 -18.69 -28.92
C ILE A 71 -9.97 -20.01 -29.61
N GLU A 72 -9.21 -20.89 -28.97
CA GLU A 72 -8.84 -22.21 -29.48
C GLU A 72 -10.08 -23.11 -29.61
N LYS A 73 -10.95 -23.15 -28.60
CA LYS A 73 -12.24 -23.85 -28.71
C LYS A 73 -13.11 -23.29 -29.82
N ALA A 74 -13.25 -21.97 -29.93
CA ALA A 74 -14.03 -21.37 -31.02
C ALA A 74 -13.42 -21.68 -32.40
N ALA A 75 -12.09 -21.63 -32.53
CA ALA A 75 -11.38 -21.96 -33.77
C ALA A 75 -11.52 -23.45 -34.17
N THR A 76 -11.52 -24.36 -33.20
CA THR A 76 -11.64 -25.79 -33.45
C THR A 76 -13.10 -26.25 -33.61
N GLU A 77 -14.03 -25.78 -32.78
CA GLU A 77 -15.45 -26.19 -32.81
C GLU A 77 -16.29 -25.42 -33.84
N GLU A 78 -16.16 -24.09 -33.94
CA GLU A 78 -16.98 -23.29 -34.88
C GLU A 78 -16.35 -23.20 -36.27
N LEU A 79 -15.02 -23.12 -36.36
CA LEU A 79 -14.31 -22.95 -37.62
C LEU A 79 -13.71 -24.26 -38.16
N GLY A 80 -13.81 -25.36 -37.42
CA GLY A 80 -13.33 -26.68 -37.84
C GLY A 80 -11.82 -26.73 -38.13
N MET A 81 -11.05 -25.78 -37.61
CA MET A 81 -9.62 -25.69 -37.90
C MET A 81 -8.86 -26.86 -37.27
N ARG A 82 -8.16 -27.62 -38.11
CA ARG A 82 -7.19 -28.66 -37.74
C ARG A 82 -5.80 -28.15 -38.11
N VAL A 83 -4.79 -28.43 -37.28
CA VAL A 83 -3.39 -28.06 -37.58
C VAL A 83 -2.99 -28.75 -38.91
N PRO A 84 -2.66 -27.98 -39.96
CA PRO A 84 -2.31 -28.55 -41.26
C PRO A 84 -0.97 -29.28 -41.16
N ASP A 85 -0.87 -30.41 -41.85
CA ASP A 85 0.37 -31.20 -41.93
C ASP A 85 1.40 -30.43 -42.77
N PHE A 86 2.70 -30.70 -42.59
CA PHE A 86 3.81 -29.92 -43.18
C PHE A 86 3.77 -29.81 -44.72
N ASN A 87 2.94 -30.62 -45.37
CA ASN A 87 2.77 -30.68 -46.82
C ASN A 87 1.68 -29.75 -47.38
N GLU A 88 0.95 -28.99 -46.55
CA GLU A 88 -0.14 -28.08 -46.97
C GLU A 88 0.16 -26.59 -46.76
N VAL A 89 1.37 -26.24 -46.30
CA VAL A 89 1.77 -24.85 -46.09
C VAL A 89 2.29 -24.24 -47.38
N ILE A 90 1.46 -23.42 -48.04
CA ILE A 90 1.88 -22.58 -49.17
C ILE A 90 2.25 -21.19 -48.65
N MET A 91 3.53 -20.86 -48.72
CA MET A 91 4.05 -19.54 -48.34
C MET A 91 3.75 -18.56 -49.48
N VAL A 92 2.94 -17.55 -49.21
CA VAL A 92 2.68 -16.47 -50.18
C VAL A 92 3.60 -15.31 -49.82
N GLU A 93 4.56 -15.02 -50.69
CA GLU A 93 5.40 -13.82 -50.59
C GLU A 93 4.57 -12.57 -50.91
N PRO A 94 4.85 -11.43 -50.25
CA PRO A 94 4.05 -10.21 -50.33
C PRO A 94 4.05 -9.53 -51.71
#